data_AF-A0A956PEL3-F1
#
_entry.id   AF-A0A956PEL3-F1
#
_cell.length_a   1.000
_cell.length_b   1.000
_cell.length_c   1.000
_cell.angle_alpha   90.00
_cell.angle_beta   90.00
_cell.angle_gamma   90.00
#
_symmetry.space_group_name_H-M   'P 1'
#
loop_
_entity.id
_entity.type
_entity.pdbx_description
1 polymer ?
#
loop_
_entity_poly.entity_id
_entity_poly.type
_entity_poly.pdbx_seq_one_letter_code
_entity_poly.pdbx_strand_id
1 'polypeptide(L)'
;RVGGVDCLHEEGGLVRRARVALVTEETVRAARALGEADPSLRATETSPQLRYGGALAYLETGPEGSARLELGPGEGDGFRLRDGLRFLGRNMCAAERALAAAPHGGASPLLEAIRSVLTLVSAVPDPHRFPEHLISQAYRFTLRSVFGEARMPIGEEGQALRARADLVRSRIGEIDPASPDALRAATPLPLLLDRIGLDVRAEGVRVAGFGRLPRAEVRRLVQSAPYRDGLFGVLTRTPPDRVEGVALTLQEASVLDEALSGRRITGAWAEAISALGRGLTRSGLFGYQLDLTVYAAEGRDLLLMSDTVGQEGGVALLFSWPTHERVPVLRAPGGDVYATGPEETPGPAEVIRLERALSALIEERAAAQPARQTLDA
;
A
#
# COMPACT_ATOMS: atom_id res chain seq x y z
N ARG A 1 -32.97 5.53 13.66
CA ARG A 1 -34.15 5.63 12.76
C ARG A 1 -33.75 5.52 11.28
N VAL A 2 -32.64 6.11 10.86
CA VAL A 2 -32.02 5.88 9.53
C VAL A 2 -30.86 4.89 9.65
N GLY A 3 -30.68 4.01 8.66
CA GLY A 3 -29.47 3.18 8.52
C GLY A 3 -29.21 2.20 9.67
N GLY A 4 -30.19 1.98 10.55
CA GLY A 4 -30.04 1.18 11.74
C GLY A 4 -30.17 -0.31 11.43
N VAL A 5 -29.12 -1.07 11.71
CA VAL A 5 -29.01 -2.52 11.57
C VAL A 5 -29.37 -3.17 12.91
N ASP A 6 -30.30 -4.12 12.87
CA ASP A 6 -30.63 -4.93 14.05
C ASP A 6 -29.55 -5.99 14.29
N CYS A 7 -29.03 -6.02 15.50
CA CYS A 7 -27.89 -6.84 15.87
C CYS A 7 -27.94 -7.26 17.35
N LEU A 8 -26.89 -7.92 17.80
CA LEU A 8 -26.67 -8.30 19.18
C LEU A 8 -25.40 -7.58 19.69
N HIS A 9 -25.44 -7.13 20.93
CA HIS A 9 -24.29 -6.61 21.66
C HIS A 9 -23.89 -7.60 22.75
N GLU A 10 -22.62 -7.99 22.77
CA GLU A 10 -22.06 -8.94 23.72
C GLU A 10 -20.95 -8.29 24.54
N GLU A 11 -21.16 -8.19 25.85
CA GLU A 11 -20.23 -7.58 26.79
C GLU A 11 -20.28 -8.36 28.12
N GLY A 12 -19.12 -8.82 28.61
CA GLY A 12 -19.03 -9.55 29.89
C GLY A 12 -19.87 -10.83 29.96
N GLY A 13 -20.11 -11.49 28.81
CA GLY A 13 -20.95 -12.69 28.71
C GLY A 13 -22.47 -12.42 28.63
N LEU A 14 -22.89 -11.16 28.74
CA LEU A 14 -24.28 -10.76 28.58
C LEU A 14 -24.56 -10.39 27.12
N VAL A 15 -25.61 -10.97 26.54
CA VAL A 15 -26.06 -10.68 25.17
C VAL A 15 -27.35 -9.86 25.21
N ARG A 16 -27.33 -8.69 24.59
CA ARG A 16 -28.50 -7.79 24.47
C ARG A 16 -28.84 -7.57 23.00
N ARG A 17 -30.12 -7.41 22.69
CA ARG A 17 -30.53 -6.90 21.38
C ARG A 17 -30.13 -5.45 21.23
N ALA A 18 -29.74 -5.08 20.04
CA ALA A 18 -29.27 -3.75 19.75
C ALA A 18 -29.67 -3.33 18.34
N ARG A 19 -29.71 -2.02 18.12
CA ARG A 19 -29.78 -1.43 16.79
C ARG A 19 -28.65 -0.42 16.62
N VAL A 20 -27.83 -0.62 15.60
CA VAL A 20 -26.63 0.20 15.34
C VAL A 20 -26.77 0.93 14.01
N ALA A 21 -26.46 2.22 13.99
CA ALA A 21 -26.27 2.99 12.77
C ALA A 21 -24.81 3.48 12.68
N LEU A 22 -24.12 3.14 11.59
CA LEU A 22 -22.80 3.68 11.25
C LEU A 22 -22.94 5.14 10.82
N VAL A 23 -22.00 5.99 11.23
CA VAL A 23 -21.97 7.41 10.86
C VAL A 23 -21.21 7.56 9.54
N THR A 24 -21.95 7.55 8.45
CA THR A 24 -21.47 7.77 7.08
C THR A 24 -22.06 9.06 6.50
N GLU A 25 -21.52 9.55 5.38
CA GLU A 25 -22.09 10.72 4.67
C GLU A 25 -23.56 10.51 4.33
N GLU A 26 -23.93 9.31 3.87
CA GLU A 26 -25.31 8.96 3.54
C GLU A 26 -26.22 9.04 4.77
N THR A 27 -25.82 8.46 5.89
CA THR A 27 -26.62 8.51 7.12
C THR A 27 -26.76 9.94 7.67
N VAL A 28 -25.71 10.76 7.55
CA VAL A 28 -25.76 12.18 7.94
C VAL A 28 -26.67 12.97 7.02
N ARG A 29 -26.61 12.75 5.71
CA ARG A 29 -27.48 13.40 4.72
C ARG A 29 -28.94 13.06 4.97
N ALA A 30 -29.24 11.78 5.18
CA ALA A 30 -30.59 11.33 5.48
C ALA A 30 -31.10 11.84 6.85
N ALA A 31 -30.24 11.93 7.87
CA ALA A 31 -30.60 12.54 9.15
C ALA A 31 -30.91 14.04 9.01
N ARG A 32 -30.15 14.78 8.19
CA ARG A 32 -30.41 16.20 7.89
C ARG A 32 -31.74 16.39 7.17
N ALA A 33 -32.00 15.58 6.14
CA ALA A 33 -33.28 15.63 5.41
C ALA A 33 -34.49 15.36 6.34
N LEU A 34 -34.36 14.43 7.29
CA LEU A 34 -35.39 14.23 8.31
C LEU A 34 -35.57 15.43 9.23
N GLY A 35 -34.49 16.08 9.65
CA GLY A 35 -34.55 17.31 10.45
C GLY A 35 -35.10 18.52 9.68
N GLU A 36 -34.95 18.54 8.35
CA GLU A 36 -35.60 19.53 7.49
C GLU A 36 -37.11 19.31 7.41
N ALA A 37 -37.54 18.05 7.23
CA ALA A 37 -38.95 17.67 7.18
C ALA A 37 -39.66 17.77 8.54
N ASP A 38 -38.96 17.48 9.63
CA ASP A 38 -39.45 17.59 11.00
C ASP A 38 -38.42 18.32 11.87
N PRO A 39 -38.60 19.64 12.10
CA PRO A 39 -37.68 20.44 12.91
C PRO A 39 -37.47 19.95 14.34
N SER A 40 -38.41 19.16 14.90
CA SER A 40 -38.26 18.58 16.26
C SER A 40 -37.15 17.54 16.33
N LEU A 41 -36.73 16.99 15.18
CA LEU A 41 -35.66 16.01 15.06
C LEU A 41 -34.28 16.64 14.79
N ARG A 42 -34.20 17.97 14.70
CA ARG A 42 -32.92 18.66 14.50
C ARG A 42 -32.02 18.50 15.71
N ALA A 43 -30.72 18.50 15.44
CA ALA A 43 -29.72 18.50 16.50
C ALA A 43 -29.91 19.72 17.42
N THR A 44 -29.97 19.45 18.71
CA THR A 44 -29.96 20.42 19.81
C THR A 44 -28.56 20.52 20.41
N GLU A 45 -28.34 21.48 21.31
CA GLU A 45 -27.08 21.58 22.08
C GLU A 45 -26.78 20.32 22.92
N THR A 46 -27.80 19.53 23.24
CA THR A 46 -27.71 18.26 23.97
C THR A 46 -27.54 17.04 23.07
N SER A 47 -27.44 17.24 21.75
CA SER A 47 -27.27 16.16 20.79
C SER A 47 -25.85 15.59 20.84
N PRO A 48 -25.70 14.28 20.59
CA PRO A 48 -24.40 13.62 20.65
C PRO A 48 -23.44 14.15 19.58
N GLN A 49 -22.17 14.31 19.95
CA GLN A 49 -21.12 14.69 19.01
C GLN A 49 -20.64 13.45 18.25
N LEU A 50 -21.36 13.10 17.20
CA LEU A 50 -21.03 11.95 16.35
C LEU A 50 -19.88 12.29 15.38
N ARG A 51 -18.96 11.35 15.22
CA ARG A 51 -17.84 11.44 14.26
C ARG A 51 -18.05 10.47 13.11
N TYR A 52 -17.68 10.89 11.89
CA TYR A 52 -17.65 9.98 10.74
C TYR A 52 -16.79 8.75 11.02
N GLY A 53 -17.27 7.58 10.58
CA GLY A 53 -16.63 6.29 10.86
C GLY A 53 -16.94 5.70 12.24
N GLY A 54 -17.56 6.47 13.14
CA GLY A 54 -18.12 5.99 14.39
C GLY A 54 -19.50 5.36 14.21
N ALA A 55 -20.17 5.05 15.33
CA ALA A 55 -21.51 4.49 15.31
C ALA A 55 -22.37 4.99 16.47
N LEU A 56 -23.68 4.98 16.26
CA LEU A 56 -24.68 5.18 17.31
C LEU A 56 -25.46 3.89 17.52
N ALA A 57 -25.44 3.39 18.74
CA ALA A 57 -26.11 2.15 19.12
C ALA A 57 -27.21 2.39 20.15
N TYR A 58 -28.30 1.63 20.04
CA TYR A 58 -29.37 1.56 21.02
C TYR A 58 -29.47 0.12 21.50
N LEU A 59 -29.26 -0.09 22.80
CA LEU A 59 -29.30 -1.39 23.45
C LEU A 59 -30.65 -1.56 24.15
N GLU A 60 -31.33 -2.68 23.94
CA GLU A 60 -32.52 -3.04 24.73
C GLU A 60 -32.09 -3.40 26.16
N THR A 61 -32.56 -2.65 27.16
CA THR A 61 -32.27 -2.87 28.59
C THR A 61 -33.47 -3.39 29.38
N GLY A 62 -34.64 -3.55 28.75
CA GLY A 62 -35.87 -4.09 29.34
C GLY A 62 -37.09 -3.88 28.46
N PRO A 63 -38.32 -4.19 28.93
CA PRO A 63 -39.56 -4.08 28.15
C PRO A 63 -39.85 -2.67 27.61
N GLU A 64 -39.39 -1.62 28.29
CA GLU A 64 -39.58 -0.22 27.89
C GLU A 64 -38.28 0.60 27.90
N GLY A 65 -37.14 -0.04 28.18
CA GLY A 65 -35.85 0.63 28.38
C GLY A 65 -34.91 0.45 27.20
N SER A 66 -34.35 1.55 26.70
CA SER A 66 -33.21 1.52 25.78
C SER A 66 -32.05 2.36 26.31
N ALA A 67 -30.85 1.77 26.37
CA ALA A 67 -29.63 2.52 26.64
C ALA A 67 -29.00 2.97 25.31
N ARG A 68 -28.62 4.24 25.23
CA ARG A 68 -27.87 4.78 24.10
C ARG A 68 -26.37 4.59 24.34
N LEU A 69 -25.65 4.15 23.32
CA LEU A 69 -24.20 4.05 23.32
C LEU A 69 -23.64 4.77 22.09
N GLU A 70 -22.68 5.66 22.35
CA GLU A 70 -21.95 6.40 21.33
C GLU A 70 -20.59 5.74 21.17
N LEU A 71 -20.25 5.40 19.93
CA LEU A 71 -19.03 4.66 19.61
C LEU A 71 -18.16 5.53 18.70
N GLY A 72 -16.91 5.71 19.13
CA GLY A 72 -15.87 6.33 18.32
C GLY A 72 -15.53 5.50 17.08
N PRO A 73 -14.84 6.09 16.10
CA PRO A 73 -14.36 5.34 14.94
C PRO A 73 -13.48 4.17 15.37
N GLY A 74 -13.77 2.98 14.83
CA GLY A 74 -13.01 1.76 15.14
C GLY A 74 -13.34 1.12 16.49
N GLU A 75 -14.39 1.56 17.19
CA GLU A 75 -14.91 0.90 18.40
C GLU A 75 -16.05 -0.09 18.08
N GLY A 76 -16.53 -0.81 19.10
CA GLY A 76 -17.73 -1.65 19.00
C GLY A 76 -17.50 -3.12 18.65
N ASP A 77 -16.35 -3.70 18.99
CA ASP A 77 -16.04 -5.12 18.68
C ASP A 77 -17.08 -6.13 19.24
N GLY A 78 -17.86 -5.75 20.25
CA GLY A 78 -18.93 -6.55 20.84
C GLY A 78 -20.22 -6.65 20.01
N PHE A 79 -20.34 -5.92 18.90
CA PHE A 79 -21.54 -5.95 18.06
C PHE A 79 -21.44 -7.01 16.95
N ARG A 80 -22.46 -7.87 16.87
CA ARG A 80 -22.56 -8.94 15.88
C ARG A 80 -23.96 -9.12 15.33
N LEU A 81 -24.04 -9.58 14.08
CA LEU A 81 -25.29 -10.01 13.45
C LEU A 81 -25.79 -11.32 14.07
N ARG A 82 -27.02 -11.71 13.72
CA ARG A 82 -27.66 -12.94 14.24
C ARG A 82 -26.93 -14.23 13.83
N ASP A 83 -26.26 -14.22 12.69
CA ASP A 83 -25.39 -15.30 12.21
C ASP A 83 -24.02 -15.35 12.91
N GLY A 84 -23.75 -14.42 13.82
CA GLY A 84 -22.50 -14.32 14.56
C GLY A 84 -21.46 -13.39 13.93
N LEU A 85 -21.71 -12.82 12.75
CA LEU A 85 -20.76 -11.94 12.09
C LEU A 85 -20.56 -10.63 12.87
N ARG A 86 -19.35 -10.42 13.40
CA ARG A 86 -18.94 -9.12 13.97
C ARG A 86 -18.64 -8.15 12.85
N PHE A 87 -19.09 -6.90 12.97
CA PHE A 87 -19.06 -5.95 11.85
C PHE A 87 -18.55 -4.54 12.18
N LEU A 88 -18.26 -4.27 13.46
CA LEU A 88 -17.66 -3.02 13.92
C LEU A 88 -16.22 -3.24 14.38
N GLY A 89 -15.54 -2.12 14.68
CA GLY A 89 -14.19 -2.07 15.19
C GLY A 89 -13.15 -2.80 14.32
N ARG A 90 -12.44 -3.75 14.91
CA ARG A 90 -11.40 -4.57 14.25
C ARG A 90 -11.95 -5.55 13.21
N ASN A 91 -13.27 -5.73 13.18
CA ASN A 91 -13.92 -6.75 12.34
C ASN A 91 -14.49 -6.18 11.04
N MET A 92 -14.44 -4.87 10.85
CA MET A 92 -15.13 -4.19 9.75
C MET A 92 -14.70 -4.68 8.35
N CYS A 93 -13.40 -4.83 8.09
CA CYS A 93 -12.90 -5.35 6.80
C CYS A 93 -13.19 -6.84 6.61
N ALA A 94 -13.17 -7.64 7.69
CA ALA A 94 -13.58 -9.04 7.63
C ALA A 94 -15.08 -9.20 7.35
N ALA A 95 -15.90 -8.37 7.98
CA ALA A 95 -17.33 -8.32 7.78
C ALA A 95 -17.71 -7.89 6.36
N GLU A 96 -17.02 -6.88 5.83
CA GLU A 96 -17.17 -6.46 4.45
C GLU A 96 -16.95 -7.65 3.50
N ARG A 97 -15.89 -8.46 3.69
CA ARG A 97 -15.63 -9.66 2.87
C ARG A 97 -16.75 -10.68 2.98
N ALA A 98 -17.15 -11.01 4.21
CA ALA A 98 -18.16 -12.02 4.46
C ALA A 98 -19.52 -11.60 3.85
N LEU A 99 -19.89 -10.33 4.01
CA LEU A 99 -21.12 -9.78 3.44
C LEU A 99 -21.06 -9.71 1.91
N ALA A 100 -19.93 -9.31 1.32
CA ALA A 100 -19.77 -9.25 -0.13
C ALA A 100 -19.82 -10.64 -0.79
N ALA A 101 -19.32 -11.68 -0.11
CA ALA A 101 -19.35 -13.06 -0.61
C ALA A 101 -20.70 -13.77 -0.39
N ALA A 102 -21.61 -13.19 0.39
CA ALA A 102 -22.91 -13.80 0.66
C ALA A 102 -23.79 -13.86 -0.60
N PRO A 103 -24.68 -14.88 -0.75
CA PRO A 103 -25.54 -15.05 -1.94
C PRO A 103 -26.45 -13.86 -2.30
N HIS A 104 -26.69 -12.95 -1.35
CA HIS A 104 -27.47 -11.71 -1.52
C HIS A 104 -26.66 -10.45 -1.12
N GLY A 105 -25.33 -10.56 -1.08
CA GLY A 105 -24.43 -9.57 -0.49
C GLY A 105 -24.47 -8.18 -1.13
N GLY A 106 -24.69 -8.11 -2.45
CA GLY A 106 -24.61 -6.88 -3.24
C GLY A 106 -25.64 -5.79 -2.90
N ALA A 107 -26.66 -6.09 -2.09
CA ALA A 107 -27.72 -5.14 -1.71
C ALA A 107 -27.81 -4.90 -0.19
N SER A 108 -26.81 -5.31 0.60
CA SER A 108 -26.83 -5.12 2.05
C SER A 108 -26.54 -3.67 2.44
N PRO A 109 -27.46 -2.94 3.12
CA PRO A 109 -27.19 -1.58 3.59
C PRO A 109 -26.01 -1.51 4.56
N LEU A 110 -25.76 -2.59 5.31
CA LEU A 110 -24.59 -2.69 6.18
C LEU A 110 -23.29 -2.78 5.37
N LEU A 111 -23.28 -3.53 4.27
CA LEU A 111 -22.10 -3.64 3.41
C LEU A 111 -21.74 -2.26 2.83
N GLU A 112 -22.72 -1.52 2.31
CA GLU A 112 -22.51 -0.18 1.77
C GLU A 112 -22.08 0.82 2.84
N ALA A 113 -22.65 0.73 4.04
CA ALA A 113 -22.21 1.55 5.16
C ALA A 113 -20.75 1.27 5.56
N ILE A 114 -20.34 -0.01 5.63
CA ILE A 114 -18.97 -0.40 5.91
C ILE A 114 -18.01 0.10 4.82
N ARG A 115 -18.35 -0.12 3.54
CA ARG A 115 -17.56 0.37 2.40
C ARG A 115 -17.40 1.88 2.42
N SER A 116 -18.46 2.60 2.78
CA SER A 116 -18.44 4.06 2.93
C SER A 116 -17.45 4.50 4.01
N VAL A 117 -17.44 3.83 5.18
CA VAL A 117 -16.46 4.11 6.23
C VAL A 117 -15.04 3.83 5.75
N LEU A 118 -14.78 2.66 5.17
CA LEU A 118 -13.44 2.27 4.72
C LEU A 118 -12.92 3.20 3.60
N THR A 119 -13.79 3.63 2.70
CA THR A 119 -13.45 4.61 1.64
C THR A 119 -13.12 5.97 2.23
N LEU A 120 -13.93 6.46 3.18
CA LEU A 120 -13.70 7.72 3.88
C LEU A 120 -12.36 7.72 4.62
N VAL A 121 -12.03 6.63 5.32
CA VAL A 121 -10.76 6.49 6.04
C VAL A 121 -9.59 6.40 5.07
N SER A 122 -9.74 5.71 3.93
CA SER A 122 -8.68 5.61 2.91
C SER A 122 -8.35 6.95 2.27
N ALA A 123 -9.34 7.85 2.13
CA ALA A 123 -9.15 9.19 1.59
C ALA A 123 -8.44 10.15 2.57
N VAL A 124 -8.56 9.89 3.88
CA VAL A 124 -7.95 10.70 4.96
C VAL A 124 -7.49 9.79 6.12
N PRO A 125 -6.38 9.06 5.98
CA PRO A 125 -5.85 8.14 6.99
C PRO A 125 -5.16 8.88 8.15
N ASP A 126 -5.90 9.70 8.89
CA ASP A 126 -5.37 10.56 9.97
C ASP A 126 -5.50 9.86 11.35
N PRO A 127 -4.40 9.58 12.07
CA PRO A 127 -4.43 8.90 13.36
C PRO A 127 -5.11 9.71 14.46
N HIS A 128 -5.25 11.03 14.31
CA HIS A 128 -6.01 11.86 15.24
C HIS A 128 -7.53 11.72 15.06
N ARG A 129 -7.97 11.22 13.89
CA ARG A 129 -9.37 11.01 13.54
C ARG A 129 -9.78 9.55 13.62
N PHE A 130 -8.90 8.64 13.21
CA PHE A 130 -9.16 7.22 13.08
C PHE A 130 -8.05 6.41 13.75
N PRO A 131 -8.38 5.36 14.51
CA PRO A 131 -7.35 4.51 15.10
C PRO A 131 -6.62 3.70 14.02
N GLU A 132 -5.37 3.30 14.31
CA GLU A 132 -4.49 2.62 13.36
C GLU A 132 -5.08 1.34 12.77
N HIS A 133 -5.79 0.53 13.57
CA HIS A 133 -6.43 -0.70 13.09
C HIS A 133 -7.53 -0.41 12.06
N LEU A 134 -8.22 0.74 12.15
CA LEU A 134 -9.22 1.13 11.15
C LEU A 134 -8.55 1.63 9.86
N ILE A 135 -7.46 2.38 9.97
CA ILE A 135 -6.65 2.82 8.82
C ILE A 135 -6.08 1.60 8.08
N SER A 136 -5.51 0.65 8.81
CA SER A 136 -5.00 -0.63 8.27
C SER A 136 -6.10 -1.41 7.54
N GLN A 137 -7.29 -1.52 8.13
CA GLN A 137 -8.45 -2.15 7.48
C GLN A 137 -8.88 -1.46 6.18
N ALA A 138 -8.90 -0.12 6.18
CA ALA A 138 -9.21 0.69 5.01
C ALA A 138 -8.18 0.53 3.89
N TYR A 139 -6.89 0.48 4.24
CA TYR A 139 -5.80 0.20 3.31
C TYR A 139 -5.93 -1.18 2.65
N ARG A 140 -6.17 -2.24 3.44
CA ARG A 140 -6.42 -3.60 2.92
C ARG A 140 -7.64 -3.64 2.00
N PHE A 141 -8.72 -2.98 2.39
CA PHE A 141 -9.93 -2.89 1.58
C PHE A 141 -9.64 -2.26 0.22
N THR A 142 -8.92 -1.14 0.20
CA THR A 142 -8.55 -0.45 -1.03
C THR A 142 -7.71 -1.35 -1.93
N LEU A 143 -6.62 -1.93 -1.42
CA LEU A 143 -5.77 -2.81 -2.19
C LEU A 143 -6.54 -4.01 -2.77
N ARG A 144 -7.37 -4.65 -1.94
CA ARG A 144 -8.15 -5.81 -2.36
C ARG A 144 -9.20 -5.45 -3.40
N SER A 145 -9.84 -4.29 -3.27
CA SER A 145 -10.85 -3.82 -4.23
C SER A 145 -10.27 -3.57 -5.62
N VAL A 146 -8.98 -3.17 -5.70
CA VAL A 146 -8.31 -2.86 -6.97
C VAL A 146 -7.55 -4.05 -7.54
N PHE A 147 -6.88 -4.84 -6.68
CA PHE A 147 -5.91 -5.85 -7.11
C PHE A 147 -6.29 -7.29 -6.74
N GLY A 148 -7.37 -7.50 -5.98
CA GLY A 148 -7.79 -8.82 -5.49
C GLY A 148 -7.17 -9.20 -4.15
N GLU A 149 -7.57 -10.35 -3.58
CA GLU A 149 -7.04 -10.81 -2.30
C GLU A 149 -5.60 -11.32 -2.44
N ALA A 150 -4.71 -10.83 -1.59
CA ALA A 150 -3.32 -11.27 -1.52
C ALA A 150 -2.81 -11.16 -0.09
N ARG A 151 -1.76 -11.92 0.23
CA ARG A 151 -1.10 -11.88 1.54
C ARG A 151 -0.42 -10.53 1.75
N MET A 152 -0.66 -9.91 2.90
CA MET A 152 -0.02 -8.67 3.33
C MET A 152 1.19 -8.98 4.23
N PRO A 153 2.43 -8.67 3.82
CA PRO A 153 3.64 -9.03 4.56
C PRO A 153 4.06 -8.03 5.65
N ILE A 154 3.28 -6.99 5.90
CA ILE A 154 3.53 -5.98 6.94
C ILE A 154 2.37 -5.95 7.96
N GLY A 155 2.68 -5.59 9.21
CA GLY A 155 1.70 -5.51 10.31
C GLY A 155 0.74 -4.31 10.20
N GLU A 156 -0.22 -4.20 11.13
CA GLU A 156 -1.24 -3.14 11.11
C GLU A 156 -0.65 -1.73 11.18
N GLU A 157 0.30 -1.50 12.09
CA GLU A 157 1.01 -0.21 12.22
C GLU A 157 1.70 0.16 10.90
N GLY A 158 2.44 -0.78 10.31
CA GLY A 158 3.13 -0.56 9.04
C GLY A 158 2.17 -0.25 7.89
N GLN A 159 1.00 -0.88 7.86
CA GLN A 159 -0.05 -0.59 6.88
C GLN A 159 -0.61 0.81 7.06
N ALA A 160 -0.85 1.25 8.31
CA ALA A 160 -1.33 2.59 8.58
C ALA A 160 -0.31 3.66 8.18
N LEU A 161 0.97 3.46 8.50
CA LEU A 161 2.06 4.35 8.11
C LEU A 161 2.23 4.40 6.59
N ARG A 162 2.14 3.24 5.91
CA ARG A 162 2.24 3.16 4.45
C ARG A 162 1.08 3.87 3.76
N ALA A 163 -0.16 3.62 4.20
CA ALA A 163 -1.35 4.29 3.66
C ALA A 163 -1.24 5.81 3.74
N ARG A 164 -0.74 6.32 4.88
CA ARG A 164 -0.48 7.75 5.08
C ARG A 164 0.58 8.28 4.14
N ALA A 165 1.75 7.66 4.13
CA ALA A 165 2.86 8.12 3.31
C ALA A 165 2.50 8.11 1.83
N ASP A 166 1.88 7.05 1.32
CA ASP A 166 1.53 6.93 -0.09
C ASP A 166 0.49 7.98 -0.51
N LEU A 167 -0.49 8.30 0.35
CA LEU A 167 -1.41 9.41 0.12
C LEU A 167 -0.68 10.76 0.07
N VAL A 168 0.20 11.03 1.03
CA VAL A 168 0.95 12.30 1.08
C VAL A 168 1.85 12.42 -0.16
N ARG A 169 2.60 11.37 -0.52
CA ARG A 169 3.43 11.33 -1.73
C ARG A 169 2.61 11.49 -3.01
N SER A 170 1.39 10.96 -3.07
CA SER A 170 0.47 11.18 -4.19
C SER A 170 0.09 12.66 -4.30
N ARG A 171 -0.31 13.29 -3.18
CA ARG A 171 -0.68 14.71 -3.15
C ARG A 171 0.49 15.63 -3.47
N ILE A 172 1.69 15.33 -2.98
CA ILE A 172 2.92 16.02 -3.38
C ILE A 172 3.07 15.95 -4.91
N GLY A 173 2.94 14.76 -5.49
CA GLY A 173 3.05 14.58 -6.94
C GLY A 173 1.95 15.27 -7.77
N GLU A 174 0.77 15.49 -7.22
CA GLU A 174 -0.29 16.28 -7.86
C GLU A 174 0.04 17.78 -7.89
N ILE A 175 0.78 18.27 -6.89
CA ILE A 175 1.18 19.68 -6.77
C ILE A 175 2.47 19.94 -7.55
N ASP A 176 3.49 19.12 -7.31
CA ASP A 176 4.81 19.14 -7.94
C ASP A 176 5.25 17.72 -8.34
N PRO A 177 5.03 17.33 -9.60
CA PRO A 177 5.45 16.04 -10.13
C PRO A 177 6.97 15.81 -10.13
N ALA A 178 7.78 16.88 -10.06
CA ALA A 178 9.24 16.80 -10.09
C ALA A 178 9.85 16.65 -8.68
N SER A 179 9.04 16.81 -7.63
CA SER A 179 9.48 16.64 -6.25
C SER A 179 10.06 15.24 -6.03
N PRO A 180 11.22 15.09 -5.35
CA PRO A 180 11.77 13.79 -5.01
C PRO A 180 10.87 12.98 -4.05
N ASP A 181 9.93 13.64 -3.38
CA ASP A 181 8.95 13.02 -2.49
C ASP A 181 7.66 12.60 -3.20
N ALA A 182 7.49 12.96 -4.47
CA ALA A 182 6.33 12.52 -5.23
C ALA A 182 6.33 10.99 -5.39
N LEU A 183 5.15 10.38 -5.34
CA LEU A 183 5.01 8.91 -5.43
C LEU A 183 5.64 8.32 -6.71
N ARG A 184 5.67 9.11 -7.79
CA ARG A 184 6.21 8.72 -9.10
C ARG A 184 7.67 9.13 -9.31
N ALA A 185 8.28 9.81 -8.35
CA ALA A 185 9.68 10.19 -8.44
C ALA A 185 10.58 8.96 -8.38
N ALA A 186 11.59 8.94 -9.23
CA ALA A 186 12.60 7.90 -9.27
C ALA A 186 13.93 8.52 -9.71
N THR A 187 14.98 8.34 -8.92
CA THR A 187 16.33 8.77 -9.33
C THR A 187 16.75 8.01 -10.59
N PRO A 188 17.43 8.64 -11.57
CA PRO A 188 18.04 7.92 -12.68
C PRO A 188 19.07 6.87 -12.21
N LEU A 189 19.05 5.65 -12.76
CA LEU A 189 19.95 4.57 -12.33
C LEU A 189 21.44 4.97 -12.32
N PRO A 190 21.98 5.68 -13.34
CA PRO A 190 23.38 6.08 -13.33
C PRO A 190 23.75 7.00 -12.16
N LEU A 191 22.83 7.87 -11.72
CA LEU A 191 23.08 8.76 -10.57
C LEU A 191 23.04 7.99 -9.26
N LEU A 192 22.14 7.01 -9.13
CA LEU A 192 22.10 6.13 -7.96
C LEU A 192 23.39 5.32 -7.83
N LEU A 193 23.87 4.73 -8.93
CA LEU A 193 25.09 3.93 -8.94
C LEU A 193 26.35 4.77 -8.68
N ASP A 194 26.42 5.99 -9.24
CA ASP A 194 27.50 6.94 -8.98
C ASP A 194 27.59 7.31 -7.49
N ARG A 195 26.45 7.52 -6.81
CA ARG A 195 26.42 7.77 -5.35
C ARG A 195 26.91 6.60 -4.51
N ILE A 196 26.76 5.37 -5.01
CA ILE A 196 27.29 4.15 -4.38
C ILE A 196 28.80 3.98 -4.67
N GLY A 197 29.35 4.79 -5.58
CA GLY A 197 30.75 4.70 -6.01
C GLY A 197 30.98 3.69 -7.13
N LEU A 198 29.92 3.30 -7.85
CA LEU A 198 30.00 2.38 -8.98
C LEU A 198 30.08 3.17 -10.30
N ASP A 199 31.26 3.18 -10.91
CA ASP A 199 31.46 3.79 -12.22
C ASP A 199 30.88 2.91 -13.34
N VAL A 200 29.59 3.09 -13.56
CA VAL A 200 28.89 2.41 -14.65
C VAL A 200 29.08 3.04 -16.03
N ARG A 201 29.83 4.14 -16.11
CA ARG A 201 30.18 4.84 -17.36
C ARG A 201 31.49 4.31 -17.96
N ALA A 202 32.28 3.53 -17.21
CA ALA A 202 33.47 2.85 -17.72
C ALA A 202 33.15 1.90 -18.88
N GLU A 203 33.95 1.93 -19.95
CA GLU A 203 33.63 1.35 -21.28
C GLU A 203 33.38 -0.17 -21.32
N GLY A 204 33.75 -0.94 -20.29
CA GLY A 204 33.61 -2.40 -20.30
C GLY A 204 33.93 -3.06 -18.97
N VAL A 205 33.41 -4.28 -18.79
CA VAL A 205 33.61 -5.16 -17.64
C VAL A 205 34.72 -6.16 -17.96
N ARG A 206 35.65 -6.37 -17.02
CA ARG A 206 36.65 -7.44 -17.16
C ARG A 206 36.02 -8.77 -16.73
N VAL A 207 36.07 -9.75 -17.63
CA VAL A 207 35.52 -11.10 -17.43
C VAL A 207 36.66 -12.09 -17.45
N ALA A 208 36.70 -12.98 -16.46
CA ALA A 208 37.74 -13.99 -16.38
C ALA A 208 37.69 -14.90 -17.62
N GLY A 209 38.82 -15.09 -18.30
CA GLY A 209 38.93 -15.92 -19.51
C GLY A 209 38.46 -15.27 -20.82
N PHE A 210 37.75 -14.14 -20.79
CA PHE A 210 37.20 -13.48 -21.99
C PHE A 210 37.74 -12.05 -22.25
N GLY A 211 38.55 -11.51 -21.33
CA GLY A 211 39.13 -10.16 -21.49
C GLY A 211 38.15 -9.05 -21.09
N ARG A 212 38.21 -7.89 -21.75
CA ARG A 212 37.31 -6.75 -21.48
C ARG A 212 36.09 -6.84 -22.41
N LEU A 213 34.92 -7.14 -21.86
CA LEU A 213 33.65 -7.13 -22.57
C LEU A 213 33.06 -5.71 -22.51
N PRO A 214 32.81 -5.05 -23.66
CA PRO A 214 32.17 -3.74 -23.68
C PRO A 214 30.80 -3.78 -23.00
N ARG A 215 30.46 -2.78 -22.19
CA ARG A 215 29.16 -2.76 -21.48
C ARG A 215 27.97 -2.83 -22.44
N ALA A 216 28.11 -2.32 -23.67
CA ALA A 216 27.08 -2.42 -24.71
C ALA A 216 26.79 -3.86 -25.16
N GLU A 217 27.84 -4.71 -25.20
CA GLU A 217 27.72 -6.12 -25.56
C GLU A 217 27.10 -6.91 -24.41
N VAL A 218 27.51 -6.63 -23.17
CA VAL A 218 26.86 -7.25 -22.00
C VAL A 218 25.40 -6.82 -21.90
N ARG A 219 25.08 -5.55 -22.19
CA ARG A 219 23.70 -5.06 -22.26
C ARG A 219 22.88 -5.78 -23.34
N ARG A 220 23.46 -6.14 -24.48
CA ARG A 220 22.78 -6.96 -25.50
C ARG A 220 22.49 -8.38 -25.00
N LEU A 221 23.47 -9.04 -24.36
CA LEU A 221 23.28 -10.38 -23.78
C LEU A 221 22.17 -10.40 -22.73
N VAL A 222 22.14 -9.36 -21.89
CA VAL A 222 21.09 -9.09 -20.91
C VAL A 222 19.73 -8.92 -21.59
N GLN A 223 19.69 -8.16 -22.69
CA GLN A 223 18.46 -7.90 -23.43
C GLN A 223 17.94 -9.12 -24.19
N SER A 224 18.81 -10.07 -24.58
CA SER A 224 18.45 -11.29 -25.30
C SER A 224 18.20 -12.51 -24.40
N ALA A 225 18.24 -12.35 -23.08
CA ALA A 225 18.02 -13.45 -22.15
C ALA A 225 16.57 -13.98 -22.27
N PRO A 226 16.36 -15.30 -22.47
CA PRO A 226 15.05 -15.86 -22.80
C PRO A 226 14.01 -15.78 -21.68
N TYR A 227 14.44 -15.62 -20.43
CA TYR A 227 13.56 -15.45 -19.27
C TYR A 227 13.20 -13.99 -18.98
N ARG A 228 13.82 -13.02 -19.69
CA ARG A 228 13.67 -11.58 -19.43
C ARG A 228 12.21 -11.15 -19.46
N ASP A 229 11.52 -11.42 -20.55
CA ASP A 229 10.14 -10.95 -20.74
C ASP A 229 9.18 -11.63 -19.76
N GLY A 230 9.41 -12.92 -19.48
CA GLY A 230 8.63 -13.67 -18.49
C GLY A 230 8.84 -13.19 -17.06
N LEU A 231 10.08 -12.83 -16.69
CA LEU A 231 10.42 -12.34 -15.36
C LEU A 231 9.96 -10.88 -15.17
N PHE A 232 10.29 -9.97 -16.09
CA PHE A 232 9.90 -8.56 -15.92
C PHE A 232 8.40 -8.36 -16.13
N GLY A 233 7.75 -9.13 -17.00
CA GLY A 233 6.30 -9.06 -17.20
C GLY A 233 5.47 -9.37 -15.95
N VAL A 234 6.05 -10.06 -14.95
CA VAL A 234 5.38 -10.32 -13.66
C VAL A 234 5.84 -9.40 -12.53
N LEU A 235 7.03 -8.79 -12.65
CA LEU A 235 7.60 -7.91 -11.62
C LEU A 235 7.23 -6.43 -11.81
N THR A 236 7.14 -5.98 -13.06
CA THR A 236 6.96 -4.57 -13.37
C THR A 236 6.04 -4.34 -14.57
N ARG A 237 5.33 -3.22 -14.54
CA ARG A 237 4.57 -2.68 -15.68
C ARG A 237 5.45 -1.90 -16.64
N THR A 238 6.72 -1.67 -16.29
CA THR A 238 7.73 -1.10 -17.19
C THR A 238 7.86 -2.00 -18.42
N PRO A 239 7.65 -1.47 -19.63
CA PRO A 239 7.93 -2.23 -20.85
C PRO A 239 9.35 -2.81 -20.83
N PRO A 240 9.58 -4.08 -21.23
CA PRO A 240 10.88 -4.72 -21.10
C PRO A 240 12.01 -3.88 -21.71
N ASP A 241 11.80 -3.23 -22.85
CA ASP A 241 12.74 -2.34 -23.52
C ASP A 241 13.16 -1.09 -22.71
N ARG A 242 12.33 -0.70 -21.73
CA ARG A 242 12.58 0.42 -20.81
C ARG A 242 13.17 -0.01 -19.47
N VAL A 243 13.19 -1.31 -19.17
CA VAL A 243 13.93 -1.83 -18.00
C VAL A 243 15.41 -1.54 -18.21
N GLU A 244 16.01 -0.79 -17.28
CA GLU A 244 17.43 -0.46 -17.32
C GLU A 244 18.23 -1.68 -16.87
N GLY A 245 19.33 -1.97 -17.56
CA GLY A 245 20.16 -3.15 -17.32
C GLY A 245 21.64 -2.81 -17.40
N VAL A 246 22.40 -3.24 -16.42
CA VAL A 246 23.84 -2.99 -16.30
C VAL A 246 24.53 -4.27 -15.83
N ALA A 247 25.73 -4.53 -16.34
CA ALA A 247 26.57 -5.60 -15.82
C ALA A 247 27.59 -5.04 -14.82
N LEU A 248 27.79 -5.81 -13.76
CA LEU A 248 28.71 -5.52 -12.68
C LEU A 248 29.71 -6.66 -12.57
N THR A 249 30.96 -6.36 -12.24
CA THR A 249 31.85 -7.37 -11.67
C THR A 249 31.28 -7.88 -10.35
N LEU A 250 31.68 -9.09 -9.92
CA LEU A 250 31.28 -9.58 -8.60
C LEU A 250 31.72 -8.66 -7.45
N GLN A 251 32.83 -7.95 -7.61
CA GLN A 251 33.28 -6.95 -6.63
C GLN A 251 32.33 -5.74 -6.58
N GLU A 252 31.94 -5.18 -7.74
CA GLU A 252 30.95 -4.10 -7.80
C GLU A 252 29.58 -4.55 -7.26
N ALA A 253 29.19 -5.79 -7.52
CA ALA A 253 27.98 -6.38 -6.95
C ALA A 253 28.04 -6.50 -5.42
N SER A 254 29.19 -6.86 -4.86
CA SER A 254 29.41 -6.87 -3.40
C SER A 254 29.31 -5.46 -2.80
N VAL A 255 29.91 -4.47 -3.45
CA VAL A 255 29.82 -3.06 -3.03
C VAL A 255 28.37 -2.57 -3.06
N LEU A 256 27.61 -2.95 -4.09
CA LEU A 256 26.17 -2.66 -4.17
C LEU A 256 25.39 -3.29 -3.01
N ASP A 257 25.61 -4.59 -2.74
CA ASP A 257 24.90 -5.31 -1.67
C ASP A 257 25.21 -4.74 -0.28
N GLU A 258 26.48 -4.39 -0.03
CA GLU A 258 26.88 -3.73 1.22
C GLU A 258 26.20 -2.37 1.39
N ALA A 259 26.26 -1.52 0.37
CA ALA A 259 25.68 -0.17 0.39
C ALA A 259 24.16 -0.16 0.52
N LEU A 260 23.48 -1.17 -0.05
CA LEU A 260 22.02 -1.29 -0.04
C LEU A 260 21.49 -2.36 0.92
N SER A 261 22.31 -2.87 1.82
CA SER A 261 21.94 -3.94 2.76
C SER A 261 20.66 -3.64 3.56
N GLY A 262 20.52 -2.41 4.07
CA GLY A 262 19.30 -1.94 4.76
C GLY A 262 18.10 -1.62 3.85
N ARG A 263 18.27 -1.74 2.53
CA ARG A 263 17.25 -1.51 1.48
C ARG A 263 16.89 -2.79 0.72
N ARG A 264 17.49 -3.91 1.11
CA ARG A 264 17.21 -5.23 0.54
C ARG A 264 15.79 -5.64 0.91
N ILE A 265 14.96 -5.94 -0.07
CA ILE A 265 13.60 -6.43 0.16
C ILE A 265 13.69 -7.89 0.62
N THR A 266 13.02 -8.22 1.73
CA THR A 266 13.04 -9.58 2.29
C THR A 266 11.64 -10.17 2.46
N GLY A 267 11.59 -11.40 2.99
CA GLY A 267 10.37 -12.11 3.32
C GLY A 267 9.53 -12.54 2.11
N ALA A 268 8.22 -12.57 2.33
CA ALA A 268 7.20 -13.09 1.42
C ALA A 268 7.36 -12.70 -0.05
N TRP A 269 7.67 -11.43 -0.29
CA TRP A 269 7.79 -10.88 -1.62
C TRP A 269 9.09 -11.34 -2.29
N ALA A 270 10.23 -11.24 -1.59
CA ALA A 270 11.52 -11.70 -2.10
C ALA A 270 11.54 -13.22 -2.35
N GLU A 271 10.87 -14.00 -1.48
CA GLU A 271 10.68 -15.44 -1.64
C GLU A 271 9.87 -15.76 -2.91
N ALA A 272 8.80 -15.01 -3.17
CA ALA A 272 7.98 -15.15 -4.36
C ALA A 272 8.76 -14.83 -5.64
N ILE A 273 9.56 -13.75 -5.66
CA ILE A 273 10.44 -13.41 -6.77
C ILE A 273 11.47 -14.52 -7.02
N SER A 274 12.10 -15.01 -5.95
CA SER A 274 13.09 -16.09 -6.04
C SER A 274 12.47 -17.39 -6.58
N ALA A 275 11.26 -17.74 -6.12
CA ALA A 275 10.55 -18.92 -6.61
C ALA A 275 10.20 -18.82 -8.10
N LEU A 276 9.75 -17.65 -8.55
CA LEU A 276 9.45 -17.40 -9.97
C LEU A 276 10.72 -17.45 -10.82
N GLY A 277 11.80 -16.81 -10.39
CA GLY A 277 13.09 -16.86 -11.06
C GLY A 277 13.60 -18.28 -11.23
N ARG A 278 13.54 -19.10 -10.17
CA ARG A 278 13.90 -20.52 -10.23
C ARG A 278 13.01 -21.31 -11.20
N GLY A 279 11.70 -21.06 -11.17
CA GLY A 279 10.75 -21.71 -12.09
C GLY A 279 11.03 -21.38 -13.57
N LEU A 280 11.27 -20.11 -13.89
CA LEU A 280 11.54 -19.64 -15.25
C LEU A 280 12.88 -20.16 -15.79
N THR A 281 13.91 -20.23 -14.94
CA THR A 281 15.26 -20.63 -15.33
C THR A 281 15.55 -22.12 -15.14
N ARG A 282 14.59 -22.88 -14.61
CA ARG A 282 14.79 -24.29 -14.20
C ARG A 282 15.96 -24.47 -13.22
N SER A 283 16.23 -23.45 -12.42
CA SER A 283 17.31 -23.48 -11.42
C SER A 283 17.07 -24.54 -10.35
N GLY A 284 18.16 -25.20 -9.94
CA GLY A 284 18.16 -26.41 -9.11
C GLY A 284 18.16 -27.71 -9.92
N LEU A 285 17.93 -27.67 -11.24
CA LEU A 285 18.13 -28.81 -12.13
C LEU A 285 19.55 -28.78 -12.70
N PHE A 286 20.21 -29.94 -12.73
CA PHE A 286 21.53 -30.14 -13.33
C PHE A 286 22.64 -29.23 -12.78
N GLY A 287 22.54 -28.81 -11.50
CA GLY A 287 23.58 -28.01 -10.83
C GLY A 287 23.57 -26.50 -11.14
N TYR A 288 22.66 -26.02 -12.01
CA TYR A 288 22.53 -24.59 -12.29
C TYR A 288 21.85 -23.86 -11.12
N GLN A 289 22.54 -22.87 -10.56
CA GLN A 289 22.06 -22.03 -9.45
C GLN A 289 21.82 -20.61 -9.93
N LEU A 290 20.69 -20.04 -9.51
CA LEU A 290 20.31 -18.65 -9.76
C LEU A 290 20.07 -17.97 -8.42
N ASP A 291 20.84 -16.92 -8.17
CA ASP A 291 20.71 -16.04 -7.03
C ASP A 291 20.08 -14.72 -7.46
N LEU A 292 18.98 -14.35 -6.79
CA LEU A 292 18.25 -13.11 -7.01
C LEU A 292 18.20 -12.32 -5.70
N THR A 293 18.60 -11.06 -5.77
CA THR A 293 18.46 -10.11 -4.67
C THR A 293 17.75 -8.87 -5.17
N VAL A 294 16.76 -8.40 -4.41
CA VAL A 294 15.96 -7.22 -4.76
C VAL A 294 16.20 -6.12 -3.73
N TYR A 295 16.35 -4.89 -4.20
CA TYR A 295 16.44 -3.69 -3.36
C TYR A 295 15.40 -2.66 -3.78
N ALA A 296 14.95 -1.83 -2.84
CA ALA A 296 14.13 -0.65 -3.10
C ALA A 296 14.85 0.60 -2.59
N ALA A 297 15.28 1.47 -3.51
CA ALA A 297 16.08 2.65 -3.18
C ALA A 297 15.73 3.84 -4.08
N GLU A 298 15.50 5.01 -3.47
CA GLU A 298 15.25 6.29 -4.17
C GLU A 298 14.19 6.21 -5.28
N GLY A 299 13.07 5.53 -5.00
CA GLY A 299 11.96 5.37 -5.96
C GLY A 299 12.24 4.37 -7.07
N ARG A 300 13.30 3.55 -6.94
CA ARG A 300 13.64 2.47 -7.86
C ARG A 300 13.65 1.12 -7.19
N ASP A 301 13.26 0.12 -7.96
CA ASP A 301 13.55 -1.27 -7.69
C ASP A 301 14.83 -1.67 -8.42
N LEU A 302 15.63 -2.51 -7.77
CA LEU A 302 16.89 -3.02 -8.27
C LEU A 302 16.86 -4.55 -8.12
N LEU A 303 17.03 -5.28 -9.20
CA LEU A 303 17.17 -6.74 -9.18
C LEU A 303 18.61 -7.08 -9.55
N LEU A 304 19.39 -7.49 -8.55
CA LEU A 304 20.69 -8.10 -8.75
C LEU A 304 20.50 -9.59 -8.99
N MET A 305 21.06 -10.08 -10.08
CA MET A 305 20.97 -11.45 -10.53
C MET A 305 22.36 -11.99 -10.81
N SER A 306 22.64 -13.17 -10.27
CA SER A 306 23.82 -13.93 -10.60
C SER A 306 23.46 -15.40 -10.75
N ASP A 307 23.96 -16.03 -11.80
CA ASP A 307 23.85 -17.47 -11.98
C ASP A 307 25.23 -18.14 -11.96
N THR A 308 25.28 -19.47 -12.07
CA THR A 308 26.53 -20.24 -12.09
C THR A 308 27.50 -19.73 -13.18
N VAL A 309 26.99 -19.40 -14.37
CA VAL A 309 27.80 -18.92 -15.49
C VAL A 309 28.36 -17.53 -15.21
N GLY A 310 27.54 -16.63 -14.66
CA GLY A 310 27.95 -15.30 -14.23
C GLY A 310 29.00 -15.35 -13.13
N GLN A 311 28.83 -16.24 -12.14
CA GLN A 311 29.81 -16.45 -11.08
C GLN A 311 31.16 -16.92 -11.62
N GLU A 312 31.18 -17.92 -12.52
CA GLU A 312 32.42 -18.39 -13.17
C GLU A 312 33.08 -17.30 -14.04
N GLY A 313 32.27 -16.47 -14.71
CA GLY A 313 32.74 -15.33 -15.50
C GLY A 313 33.18 -14.12 -14.67
N GLY A 314 32.85 -14.07 -13.38
CA GLY A 314 33.10 -12.91 -12.52
C GLY A 314 32.14 -11.73 -12.75
N VAL A 315 30.92 -11.99 -13.23
CA VAL A 315 29.91 -10.99 -13.61
C VAL A 315 28.56 -11.26 -12.96
N ALA A 316 27.92 -10.21 -12.45
CA ALA A 316 26.51 -10.18 -12.08
C ALA A 316 25.73 -9.18 -12.93
N LEU A 317 24.42 -9.37 -13.02
CA LEU A 317 23.52 -8.53 -13.80
C LEU A 317 22.61 -7.73 -12.86
N LEU A 318 22.56 -6.42 -13.07
CA LEU A 318 21.68 -5.53 -12.34
C LEU A 318 20.60 -5.00 -13.28
N PHE A 319 19.34 -5.16 -12.88
CA PHE A 319 18.20 -4.57 -13.57
C PHE A 319 17.52 -3.55 -12.69
N SER A 320 16.89 -2.55 -13.30
CA SER A 320 16.18 -1.52 -12.55
C SER A 320 14.98 -0.93 -13.28
N TRP A 321 13.96 -0.60 -12.51
CA TRP A 321 12.76 0.11 -12.94
C TRP A 321 12.24 1.03 -11.82
N PRO A 322 11.37 2.00 -12.12
CA PRO A 322 10.73 2.82 -11.09
C PRO A 322 9.80 1.99 -10.19
N THR A 323 9.88 2.17 -8.87
CA THR A 323 9.06 1.42 -7.90
C THR A 323 7.56 1.61 -8.10
N HIS A 324 7.11 2.78 -8.57
CA HIS A 324 5.68 3.01 -8.85
C HIS A 324 5.16 2.21 -10.06
N GLU A 325 6.05 1.67 -10.91
CA GLU A 325 5.69 0.77 -12.01
C GLU A 325 5.66 -0.70 -11.58
N ARG A 326 6.14 -1.04 -10.38
CA ARG A 326 6.09 -2.38 -9.80
C ARG A 326 4.67 -2.96 -9.89
N VAL A 327 4.57 -4.23 -10.26
CA VAL A 327 3.29 -4.96 -10.22
C VAL A 327 2.89 -5.12 -8.75
N PRO A 328 1.68 -4.68 -8.34
CA PRO A 328 1.30 -4.59 -6.92
C PRO A 328 1.01 -5.94 -6.26
N VAL A 329 0.73 -6.98 -7.05
CA VAL A 329 0.47 -8.34 -6.57
C VAL A 329 1.25 -9.34 -7.42
N LEU A 330 2.04 -10.19 -6.77
CA LEU A 330 2.78 -11.26 -7.42
C LEU A 330 2.08 -12.58 -7.15
N ARG A 331 1.79 -13.27 -8.25
CA ARG A 331 1.22 -14.62 -8.22
C ARG A 331 2.35 -15.62 -8.07
N ALA A 332 2.54 -16.11 -6.85
CA ALA A 332 3.58 -17.08 -6.54
C ALA A 332 2.98 -18.47 -6.33
N PRO A 333 3.76 -19.55 -6.48
CA PRO A 333 3.30 -20.91 -6.15
C PRO A 333 2.78 -21.05 -4.70
N GLY A 334 3.30 -20.24 -3.78
CA GLY A 334 2.85 -20.18 -2.37
C GLY A 334 1.64 -19.27 -2.11
N GLY A 335 0.98 -18.77 -3.16
CA GLY A 335 -0.14 -17.83 -3.10
C GLY A 335 0.23 -16.40 -3.47
N ASP A 336 -0.79 -15.58 -3.72
CA ASP A 336 -0.64 -14.20 -4.13
C ASP A 336 -0.13 -13.33 -2.96
N VAL A 337 0.83 -12.45 -3.23
CA VAL A 337 1.48 -11.58 -2.22
C VAL A 337 1.47 -10.14 -2.69
N TYR A 338 1.16 -9.19 -1.80
CA TYR A 338 1.31 -7.77 -2.08
C TYR A 338 2.77 -7.34 -2.13
N ALA A 339 3.07 -6.46 -3.07
CA ALA A 339 4.41 -5.95 -3.37
C ALA A 339 4.88 -4.86 -2.40
N THR A 340 4.86 -5.14 -1.10
CA THR A 340 5.32 -4.23 -0.05
C THR A 340 6.25 -4.98 0.91
N GLY A 341 7.39 -4.40 1.28
CA GLY A 341 8.28 -4.96 2.30
C GLY A 341 8.24 -4.18 3.63
N PRO A 342 8.66 -4.79 4.75
CA PRO A 342 8.92 -4.05 5.98
C PRO A 342 10.00 -2.98 5.78
N GLU A 343 10.99 -3.20 4.90
CA GLU A 343 12.07 -2.26 4.59
C GLU A 343 11.58 -1.00 3.86
N GLU A 344 10.39 -1.09 3.26
CA GLU A 344 9.73 0.01 2.57
C GLU A 344 8.63 0.65 3.43
N THR A 345 8.43 0.17 4.65
CA THR A 345 7.49 0.76 5.58
C THR A 345 8.11 2.03 6.15
N PRO A 346 7.50 3.20 5.90
CA PRO A 346 8.05 4.46 6.39
C PRO A 346 7.93 4.49 7.92
N GLY A 347 8.99 4.94 8.59
CA GLY A 347 8.91 5.23 10.02
C GLY A 347 8.01 6.45 10.29
N PRO A 348 7.52 6.65 11.53
CA PRO A 348 6.71 7.81 11.89
C PRO A 348 7.37 9.15 11.55
N ALA A 349 8.68 9.26 11.73
CA ALA A 349 9.45 10.46 11.41
C ALA A 349 9.42 10.81 9.92
N GLU A 350 9.42 9.81 9.03
CA GLU A 350 9.33 10.00 7.59
C GLU A 350 7.95 10.52 7.19
N VAL A 351 6.88 10.00 7.80
CA VAL A 351 5.52 10.50 7.54
C VAL A 351 5.38 11.96 7.96
N ILE A 352 5.90 12.34 9.14
CA ILE A 352 5.91 13.73 9.62
C ILE A 352 6.71 14.64 8.66
N ARG A 353 7.87 14.17 8.16
CA ARG A 353 8.68 14.91 7.19
C ARG A 353 7.90 15.16 5.90
N LEU A 354 7.25 14.13 5.37
CA LEU A 354 6.42 14.21 4.16
C LEU A 354 5.24 15.17 4.33
N GLU A 355 4.55 15.12 5.48
CA GLU A 355 3.44 16.02 5.79
C GLU A 355 3.90 17.48 5.83
N ARG A 356 5.08 17.77 6.43
CA ARG A 356 5.67 19.11 6.40
C ARG A 356 6.04 19.56 4.98
N ALA A 357 6.60 18.67 4.17
CA ALA A 357 6.93 18.95 2.78
C ALA A 357 5.68 19.30 1.96
N LEU A 358 4.59 18.54 2.15
CA LEU A 358 3.31 18.83 1.51
C LEU A 358 2.74 20.20 1.96
N SER A 359 2.76 20.51 3.25
CA SER A 359 2.29 21.80 3.76
C SER A 359 3.08 22.97 3.16
N ALA A 360 4.42 22.87 3.10
CA ALA A 360 5.25 23.89 2.49
C ALA A 360 4.91 24.12 1.00
N LEU A 361 4.72 23.04 0.23
CA LEU A 361 4.32 23.14 -1.18
C LEU A 361 2.94 23.80 -1.35
N ILE A 362 1.99 23.52 -0.46
CA ILE A 362 0.66 24.16 -0.48
C ILE A 362 0.78 25.66 -0.18
N GLU A 363 1.58 26.05 0.82
CA GLU A 363 1.82 27.44 1.19
C GLU A 363 2.51 28.23 0.07
N GLU A 364 3.57 27.67 -0.52
CA GLU A 364 4.28 28.27 -1.66
C GLU A 364 3.35 28.50 -2.85
N ARG A 365 2.50 27.52 -3.17
CA ARG A 365 1.53 27.62 -4.27
C ARG A 365 0.45 28.67 -3.98
N ALA A 366 -0.01 28.77 -2.74
CA ALA A 366 -0.97 29.79 -2.31
C ALA A 366 -0.35 31.19 -2.38
N ALA A 367 0.94 31.35 -2.03
CA ALA A 367 1.67 32.62 -2.12
C ALA A 367 1.96 33.05 -3.57
N ALA A 368 2.14 32.11 -4.50
CA ALA A 368 2.39 32.40 -5.91
C ALA A 368 1.15 32.87 -6.69
N GLN A 369 -0.06 32.53 -6.25
CA GLN A 369 -1.33 32.96 -6.88
C GLN A 369 -1.58 34.47 -6.86
N PRO A 370 -1.43 35.20 -5.74
CA PRO A 370 -1.59 36.65 -5.71
C PRO A 370 -0.52 37.39 -6.53
N ALA A 371 0.69 36.85 -6.64
CA ALA A 371 1.76 37.46 -7.45
C ALA A 371 1.45 37.44 -8.96
N ARG A 372 0.80 36.37 -9.47
CA ARG A 372 0.36 36.31 -10.88
C ARG A 372 -0.80 37.27 -11.17
N GLN A 373 -1.78 37.38 -10.26
CA GLN A 373 -2.89 38.32 -10.43
C GLN A 373 -2.45 39.80 -10.40
N THR A 374 -1.30 40.10 -9.78
CA THR A 374 -0.72 41.46 -9.76
C THR A 374 0.19 41.74 -10.96
N LEU A 375 0.64 40.70 -11.69
CA LEU A 375 1.42 40.84 -12.93
C LEU A 375 0.53 40.84 -14.19
N ASP A 376 -0.65 40.23 -14.10
CA ASP A 376 -1.66 40.21 -15.17
C ASP A 376 -2.64 41.41 -15.11
N ALA A 377 -2.58 42.24 -14.06
CA ALA A 377 -3.34 43.49 -13.89
C ALA A 377 -2.45 44.71 -14.07
#